data_AF-A0A4Q2RKR2-F1
#
_entry.id   AF-A0A4Q2RKR2-F1
#
_cell.length_a   1.000
_cell.length_b   1.000
_cell.length_c   1.000
_cell.angle_alpha   90.00
_cell.angle_beta   90.00
_cell.angle_gamma   90.00
#
_symmetry.space_group_name_H-M   'P 1'
#
loop_
_entity.id
_entity.type
_entity.pdbx_description
1 polymer ?
#
loop_
_entity_poly.entity_id
_entity_poly.type
_entity_poly.pdbx_seq_one_letter_code
_entity_poly.pdbx_strand_id
1 'polypeptide(L)' 'MKTMTCRQLGGPCDLAHRGESHDDVINAQDAHLKQAEKEGDAAHQSARDEMKGRWRHPKKSLGWYRDMKQAFADLPED' A
#
# COMPACT_ATOMS: atom_id res chain seq x y z
N MET A 1 0.16 -14.78 -9.57
CA MET A 1 0.33 -13.74 -8.52
C MET A 1 0.70 -12.44 -9.21
N LYS A 2 0.44 -11.27 -8.61
CA LYS A 2 0.85 -9.98 -9.19
C LYS A 2 1.70 -9.19 -8.20
N THR A 3 2.45 -8.22 -8.73
CA THR A 3 3.40 -7.41 -7.97
C THR A 3 3.03 -5.92 -8.04
N MET A 4 2.89 -5.26 -6.88
CA MET A 4 2.78 -3.81 -6.77
C MET A 4 3.91 -3.25 -5.92
N THR A 5 4.48 -2.10 -6.28
CA THR A 5 5.51 -1.45 -5.46
C THR A 5 4.90 -0.60 -4.36
N CYS A 6 5.69 -0.36 -3.30
CA CYS A 6 5.32 0.57 -2.23
C CYS A 6 4.93 1.94 -2.81
N ARG A 7 5.64 2.43 -3.84
CA ARG A 7 5.32 3.66 -4.59
C ARG A 7 3.96 3.62 -5.28
N GLN A 8 3.61 2.51 -5.92
CA GLN A 8 2.28 2.36 -6.54
C GLN A 8 1.15 2.39 -5.50
N LEU A 9 1.43 2.03 -4.25
CA LEU A 9 0.48 2.04 -3.14
C LEU A 9 0.51 3.36 -2.32
N GLY A 10 1.29 4.35 -2.75
CA GLY A 10 1.42 5.68 -2.14
C GLY A 10 2.57 5.83 -1.13
N GLY A 11 3.56 4.95 -1.18
CA GLY A 11 4.79 5.04 -0.40
C GLY A 11 5.96 5.70 -1.15
N PRO A 12 7.11 5.92 -0.49
CA PRO A 12 8.26 6.60 -1.10
C PRO A 12 9.19 5.67 -1.91
N CYS A 13 9.18 4.36 -1.65
CA CYS A 13 10.18 3.42 -2.16
C CYS A 13 9.62 2.43 -3.19
N ASP A 14 10.52 1.69 -3.85
CA ASP A 14 10.18 0.73 -4.90
C ASP A 14 10.10 -0.73 -4.40
N LEU A 15 9.97 -0.94 -3.08
CA LEU A 15 9.83 -2.29 -2.53
C LEU A 15 8.64 -3.01 -3.17
N ALA A 16 8.89 -4.20 -3.72
CA ALA A 16 7.89 -5.01 -4.39
C ALA A 16 7.05 -5.82 -3.38
N HIS A 17 5.73 -5.66 -3.44
CA HIS A 17 4.74 -6.43 -2.71
C HIS A 17 4.03 -7.39 -3.66
N ARG A 18 4.10 -8.69 -3.34
CA ARG A 18 3.48 -9.75 -4.13
C ARG A 18 2.26 -10.30 -3.42
N GLY A 19 1.20 -10.57 -4.17
CA GLY A 19 -0.05 -11.08 -3.62
C GLY A 19 -0.96 -11.70 -4.68
N GLU A 20 -2.00 -12.38 -4.22
CA GLU A 20 -3.05 -12.95 -5.07
C GLU A 20 -4.16 -11.91 -5.34
N SER A 21 -4.30 -10.93 -4.46
CA SER A 21 -5.28 -9.85 -4.55
C SER A 21 -4.69 -8.46 -4.26
N HIS A 22 -5.45 -7.41 -4.58
CA HIS A 22 -5.11 -6.04 -4.19
C HIS A 22 -5.06 -5.89 -2.66
N ASP A 23 -5.91 -6.63 -1.93
CA ASP A 23 -5.89 -6.65 -0.46
C ASP A 23 -4.58 -7.24 0.08
N ASP A 24 -4.04 -8.31 -0.54
CA ASP A 24 -2.76 -8.90 -0.11
C ASP A 24 -1.61 -7.90 -0.23
N VAL A 25 -1.50 -7.21 -1.36
CA VAL A 25 -0.41 -6.24 -1.57
C VAL A 25 -0.60 -4.97 -0.71
N ILE A 26 -1.83 -4.53 -0.47
CA ILE A 26 -2.14 -3.44 0.47
C ILE A 26 -1.72 -3.83 1.89
N ASN A 27 -2.05 -5.04 2.34
CA ASN A 27 -1.68 -5.53 3.67
C ASN A 27 -0.16 -5.69 3.82
N ALA A 28 0.51 -6.19 2.78
CA ALA A 28 1.97 -6.29 2.76
C ALA A 28 2.63 -4.91 2.84
N GLN A 29 2.08 -3.91 2.15
CA GLN A 29 2.58 -2.54 2.22
C GLN A 29 2.29 -1.87 3.56
N ASP A 30 1.12 -2.08 4.17
CA ASP A 30 0.83 -1.60 5.52
C ASP A 30 1.78 -2.20 6.57
N ALA A 31 2.13 -3.49 6.43
CA ALA A 31 3.12 -4.14 7.27
C ALA A 31 4.52 -3.54 7.10
N HIS A 32 4.93 -3.29 5.85
CA HIS A 32 6.18 -2.58 5.54
C HIS A 32 6.23 -1.18 6.16
N LEU A 33 5.17 -0.38 6.01
CA LEU A 33 5.08 0.95 6.61
C LEU A 33 5.12 0.91 8.14
N LYS A 34 4.46 -0.08 8.77
CA LYS A 34 4.52 -0.29 10.22
C LYS A 34 5.94 -0.58 10.69
N GLN A 35 6.69 -1.36 9.92
CA GLN A 35 8.06 -1.73 10.24
C GLN A 35 8.99 -0.53 10.12
N ALA A 36 8.90 0.22 9.01
CA ALA A 36 9.63 1.47 8.82
C ALA A 36 9.35 2.50 9.93
N GLU A 37 8.10 2.62 10.38
CA GLU A 37 7.75 3.48 11.52
C GLU A 37 8.43 3.05 12.83
N LYS A 38 8.44 1.76 13.13
CA LYS A 38 9.11 1.21 14.33
C LYS A 38 10.61 1.44 14.31
N GLU A 39 11.22 1.40 13.12
CA GLU A 39 12.65 1.66 12.91
C GLU A 39 12.99 3.16 12.89
N GLY A 40 11.99 4.04 12.98
CA GLY A 40 12.21 5.48 12.98
C GLY A 40 12.51 6.05 11.59
N ASP A 41 12.14 5.35 10.52
CA ASP A 41 12.36 5.82 9.15
C ASP A 41 11.42 6.98 8.81
N ALA A 42 11.98 8.18 8.80
CA ALA A 42 11.28 9.41 8.46
C ALA A 42 10.74 9.42 7.01
N ALA A 43 11.38 8.71 6.07
CA ALA A 43 10.95 8.71 4.67
C ALA A 43 9.58 8.05 4.49
N HIS A 44 9.29 7.01 5.28
CA HIS A 44 8.01 6.29 5.22
C HIS A 44 6.92 6.88 6.13
N GLN A 45 7.24 7.86 6.99
CA GLN A 45 6.26 8.42 7.94
C GLN A 45 5.03 9.02 7.24
N SER A 46 5.22 9.83 6.19
CA SER A 46 4.09 10.43 5.47
C SER A 46 3.13 9.36 4.91
N ALA A 47 3.69 8.35 4.25
CA ALA A 47 2.90 7.24 3.70
C ALA A 47 2.22 6.42 4.81
N ARG A 48 2.89 6.26 5.95
CA ARG A 48 2.34 5.56 7.11
C ARG A 48 1.17 6.31 7.74
N ASP A 49 1.30 7.62 7.91
CA ASP A 49 0.23 8.48 8.43
C ASP A 49 -0.97 8.51 7.49
N GLU A 50 -0.74 8.59 6.18
CA GLU A 50 -1.80 8.45 5.19
C GLU A 50 -2.50 7.09 5.29
N MET A 51 -1.74 6.00 5.40
CA MET A 51 -2.30 4.66 5.55
C MET A 51 -3.13 4.54 6.84
N LYS A 52 -2.64 5.04 7.97
CA LYS A 52 -3.42 5.14 9.22
C LYS A 52 -4.69 5.95 9.03
N GLY A 53 -4.62 7.09 8.34
CA GLY A 53 -5.76 7.93 8.00
C GLY A 53 -6.80 7.19 7.18
N ARG A 54 -6.35 6.38 6.21
CA ARG A 54 -7.23 5.58 5.36
C ARG A 54 -8.03 4.56 6.17
N TRP A 55 -7.38 3.88 7.11
CA TRP A 55 -8.03 2.93 8.02
C TRP A 55 -9.02 3.59 8.98
N ARG A 56 -8.72 4.80 9.48
CA ARG A 56 -9.60 5.54 10.39
C ARG A 56 -10.84 6.12 9.70
N HIS A 57 -10.78 6.33 8.39
CA HIS A 57 -11.84 6.99 7.61
C HIS A 57 -12.25 6.16 6.39
N PRO A 58 -12.77 4.93 6.55
CA PRO A 58 -13.02 4.00 5.45
C PRO A 58 -13.91 4.58 4.35
N LYS A 59 -14.92 5.39 4.70
CA LYS A 59 -15.79 6.05 3.72
C LYS A 59 -15.04 7.03 2.81
N LYS A 60 -14.03 7.74 3.33
CA LYS A 60 -13.18 8.66 2.56
C LYS A 60 -12.14 7.91 1.73
N SER A 61 -11.74 6.72 2.19
CA SER A 61 -10.73 5.87 1.57
C SER A 61 -11.27 4.97 0.46
N LEU A 62 -12.60 4.90 0.28
CA LEU A 62 -13.23 4.07 -0.75
C LEU A 62 -12.75 4.40 -2.16
N GLY A 63 -12.45 5.68 -2.46
CA GLY A 63 -11.88 6.08 -3.75
C GLY A 63 -10.53 5.39 -3.98
N TRP A 64 -9.58 5.66 -3.08
CA TRP A 64 -8.25 5.04 -3.11
C TRP A 64 -8.32 3.51 -3.17
N TYR A 65 -9.18 2.87 -2.39
CA TYR A 65 -9.32 1.40 -2.41
C TYR A 65 -9.78 0.89 -3.78
N ARG A 66 -10.74 1.58 -4.43
CA ARG A 66 -11.18 1.23 -5.79
C ARG A 66 -10.07 1.46 -6.81
N ASP A 67 -9.31 2.53 -6.66
CA ASP A 67 -8.17 2.81 -7.54
C ASP A 67 -7.09 1.73 -7.41
N MET A 68 -6.77 1.29 -6.19
CA MET A 68 -5.81 0.19 -5.97
C MET A 68 -6.32 -1.14 -6.50
N LYS A 69 -7.61 -1.43 -6.33
CA LYS A 69 -8.25 -2.62 -6.91
C LYS A 69 -8.14 -2.63 -8.43
N GLN A 70 -8.43 -1.50 -9.08
CA GLN A 70 -8.30 -1.37 -10.53
C GLN A 70 -6.84 -1.48 -10.98
N ALA A 71 -5.94 -0.73 -10.34
CA ALA A 71 -4.51 -0.78 -10.65
C ALA A 71 -3.94 -2.20 -10.55
N PHE A 72 -4.33 -2.97 -9.52
CA PHE A 72 -3.94 -4.37 -9.40
C PHE A 72 -4.55 -5.26 -10.49
N ALA A 73 -5.81 -5.02 -10.88
CA ALA A 73 -6.48 -5.76 -11.93
C ALA A 73 -5.78 -5.58 -13.30
N ASP A 74 -5.29 -4.37 -13.59
CA ASP A 74 -4.57 -4.04 -14.83
C ASP A 74 -3.13 -4.58 -14.90
N LEU A 75 -2.55 -5.03 -13.79
CA LEU A 75 -1.19 -5.57 -13.80
C LEU A 75 -1.13 -6.95 -14.47
N PRO A 76 -0.05 -7.26 -15.20
CA PRO A 76 0.20 -8.62 -15.65
C PRO A 76 0.43 -9.54 -14.46
N GLU A 77 0.15 -10.83 -14.67
CA GLU A 77 0.61 -11.87 -13.75
C GLU A 77 2.13 -12.04 -13.88
N ASP A 78 2.79 -12.30 -12.75
CA ASP A 78 4.22 -12.65 -12.65
C ASP A 78 4.48 -14.07 -13.17
#